data_AF-D4API4-F1
#
_entry.id   AF-D4API4-F1
#
_cell.length_a   1.000
_cell.length_b   1.000
_cell.length_c   1.000
_cell.angle_alpha   90.00
_cell.angle_beta   90.00
_cell.angle_gamma   90.00
#
_symmetry.space_group_name_H-M   'P 1'
#
loop_
_entity.id
_entity.type
_entity.pdbx_description
1 polymer ?
#
loop_
_entity_poly.entity_id
_entity_poly.type
_entity_poly.pdbx_seq_one_letter_code
_entity_poly.pdbx_strand_id
1 'polypeptide(L)'
;MQRNANCLILKLFKDKPLPTTEYDSLSQPALVNRAVAMHLLREGAFSTADTFLAEVSRTHAESELDTAMGQAEQQASESIPDIEGLRSGEIRSQFLLMHELLHELTENRNLLPAIEWARNHREALYVRGSNLEFELCQLQFVWLFHGGGEAGISVQDGRLKALEYARREFSGFQGRYLPEIQQLLGAMAFAPNLGDSPYNTIFNNPDSWDRVATSFKGEFCALLNLSAESPLYVAATAGAIALPTLLKLQTIMKEKRTEWTSQNELPVEIPLPHSYQYHSIFVCPVSKEQTTDANPPMLMPCGHVIAHQSLMRISKGNKFKCPYCPTESHAKDARKLLL
;
A
#
# COMPACT_ATOMS: atom_id res chain seq x y z
N MET A 1 1.27 -4.78 13.60
CA MET A 1 2.70 -4.69 13.20
C MET A 1 3.43 -3.41 13.65
N GLN A 2 2.77 -2.23 13.71
CA GLN A 2 3.41 -0.95 14.09
C GLN A 2 4.11 -0.94 15.47
N ARG A 3 3.60 -1.65 16.48
CA ARG A 3 4.23 -1.71 17.83
C ARG A 3 5.63 -2.33 17.83
N ASN A 4 5.92 -3.27 16.95
CA ASN A 4 7.23 -3.94 16.90
C ASN A 4 8.29 -3.10 16.18
N ALA A 5 7.91 -2.32 15.16
CA ALA A 5 8.81 -1.42 14.45
C ALA A 5 9.32 -0.28 15.36
N ASN A 6 8.44 0.32 16.17
CA ASN A 6 8.81 1.37 17.13
C ASN A 6 9.81 0.87 18.19
N CYS A 7 9.72 -0.39 18.61
CA CYS A 7 10.65 -0.99 19.57
C CYS A 7 12.05 -1.26 18.96
N LEU A 8 12.11 -1.60 17.67
CA LEU A 8 13.37 -1.78 16.95
C LEU A 8 14.12 -0.46 16.75
N ILE A 9 13.41 0.59 16.35
CA ILE A 9 13.99 1.94 16.18
C ILE A 9 14.57 2.44 17.52
N LEU A 10 13.82 2.40 18.61
CA LEU A 10 14.32 2.87 19.92
C LEU A 10 15.52 2.07 20.45
N LYS A 11 15.64 0.78 20.09
CA LYS A 11 16.82 -0.03 20.42
C LYS A 11 18.05 0.30 19.56
N LEU A 12 17.85 0.70 18.30
CA LEU A 12 18.93 1.05 17.37
C LEU A 12 19.56 2.43 17.65
N PHE A 13 18.78 3.36 18.21
CA PHE A 13 19.18 4.76 18.39
C PHE A 13 19.69 5.13 19.80
N LYS A 14 19.74 4.19 20.76
CA LYS A 14 19.93 4.56 22.18
C LYS A 14 21.30 5.16 22.52
N ASP A 15 22.35 4.90 21.74
CA ASP A 15 23.74 5.23 22.14
C ASP A 15 24.68 5.68 21.00
N LYS A 16 24.19 6.14 19.85
CA LYS A 16 25.06 6.56 18.71
C LYS A 16 24.95 8.05 18.43
N PRO A 17 26.08 8.78 18.27
CA PRO A 17 26.05 10.18 17.86
C PRO A 17 25.38 10.29 16.49
N LEU A 18 24.45 11.23 16.36
CA LEU A 18 23.83 11.55 15.08
C LEU A 18 24.91 12.11 14.13
N PRO A 19 24.86 11.78 12.83
CA PRO A 19 25.79 12.35 11.86
C PRO A 19 25.68 13.87 11.83
N THR A 20 26.81 14.54 11.59
CA THR A 20 26.88 16.01 11.47
C THR A 20 26.09 16.48 10.25
N THR A 21 25.37 17.60 10.40
CA THR A 21 24.53 18.24 9.36
C THR A 21 25.33 18.88 8.22
N GLU A 22 26.57 18.45 7.99
CA GLU A 22 27.47 19.01 6.96
C GLU A 22 26.99 18.73 5.53
N TYR A 23 26.06 17.80 5.37
CA TYR A 23 25.32 17.59 4.13
C TYR A 23 23.88 18.07 4.31
N ASP A 24 23.55 19.21 3.71
CA ASP A 24 22.16 19.65 3.54
C ASP A 24 21.47 18.73 2.51
N SER A 25 21.18 17.51 2.94
CA SER A 25 20.66 16.42 2.11
C SER A 25 19.19 16.58 1.73
N LEU A 26 18.51 17.61 2.25
CA LEU A 26 17.10 17.91 1.94
C LEU A 26 17.00 19.08 0.97
N SER A 27 17.60 18.91 -0.22
CA SER A 27 17.62 19.89 -1.31
C SER A 27 16.24 20.35 -1.80
N GLN A 28 15.15 19.69 -1.37
CA GLN A 28 13.77 19.99 -1.76
C GLN A 28 12.84 19.99 -0.54
N PRO A 29 12.90 21.04 0.31
CA PRO A 29 12.11 21.13 1.55
C PRO A 29 10.60 21.06 1.30
N ALA A 30 10.12 21.54 0.16
CA ALA A 30 8.71 21.46 -0.22
C ALA A 30 8.21 20.01 -0.35
N LEU A 31 8.99 19.11 -0.96
CA LEU A 31 8.62 17.70 -1.10
C LEU A 31 8.65 16.97 0.25
N VAL A 32 9.59 17.32 1.12
CA VAL A 32 9.68 16.78 2.47
C VAL A 32 8.47 17.19 3.29
N ASN A 33 8.13 18.49 3.29
CA ASN A 33 6.96 19.01 3.99
C ASN A 33 5.67 18.34 3.48
N ARG A 34 5.54 18.15 2.18
CA ARG A 34 4.44 17.39 1.59
C ARG A 34 4.39 15.95 2.09
N ALA A 35 5.52 15.23 2.10
CA ALA A 35 5.58 13.85 2.56
C ALA A 35 5.19 13.73 4.05
N VAL A 36 5.62 14.68 4.88
CA VAL A 36 5.24 14.79 6.29
C VAL A 36 3.74 15.03 6.45
N ALA A 37 3.19 16.04 5.79
CA ALA A 37 1.76 16.34 5.86
C ALA A 37 0.91 15.14 5.41
N MET A 38 1.28 14.48 4.31
CA MET A 38 0.60 13.28 3.82
C MET A 38 0.69 12.10 4.77
N HIS A 39 1.85 11.92 5.42
CA HIS A 39 2.01 10.89 6.44
C HIS A 39 1.08 11.14 7.63
N LEU A 40 0.99 12.37 8.13
CA LEU A 40 0.14 12.74 9.24
C LEU A 40 -1.35 12.50 8.94
N LEU A 41 -1.82 12.95 7.76
CA LEU A 41 -3.20 12.71 7.32
C LEU A 41 -3.51 11.21 7.23
N ARG A 42 -2.58 10.43 6.65
CA ARG A 42 -2.74 8.99 6.49
C ARG A 42 -2.84 8.25 7.83
N GLU A 43 -2.05 8.66 8.81
CA GLU A 43 -2.07 8.06 10.16
C GLU A 43 -3.21 8.59 11.04
N GLY A 44 -4.06 9.49 10.53
CA GLY A 44 -5.22 10.03 11.24
C GLY A 44 -4.88 11.15 12.22
N ALA A 45 -3.66 11.67 12.18
CA ALA A 45 -3.22 12.80 12.98
C ALA A 45 -3.66 14.14 12.35
N PHE A 46 -4.97 14.30 12.14
CA PHE A 46 -5.54 15.42 11.38
C PHE A 46 -5.24 16.79 11.99
N SER A 47 -5.37 16.92 13.31
CA SER A 47 -5.08 18.18 14.00
C SER A 47 -3.60 18.56 13.91
N THR A 48 -2.69 17.58 14.05
CA THR A 48 -1.25 17.79 13.88
C THR A 48 -0.92 18.17 12.43
N ALA A 49 -1.57 17.53 11.46
CA ALA A 49 -1.42 17.89 10.05
C ALA A 49 -1.88 19.33 9.79
N ASP A 50 -2.98 19.76 10.39
CA ASP A 50 -3.51 21.13 10.23
C ASP A 50 -2.55 22.18 10.80
N THR A 51 -2.04 21.96 12.02
CA THR A 51 -1.04 22.84 12.64
C THR A 51 0.24 22.89 11.80
N PHE A 52 0.73 21.73 11.35
CA PHE A 52 1.94 21.63 10.52
C PHE A 52 1.78 22.38 9.19
N LEU A 53 0.65 22.19 8.49
CA LEU A 53 0.36 22.91 7.25
C LEU A 53 0.26 24.42 7.49
N ALA A 54 -0.34 24.86 8.60
CA ALA A 54 -0.41 26.28 8.95
C ALA A 54 0.97 26.89 9.27
N GLU A 55 1.88 26.13 9.88
CA GLU A 55 3.27 26.53 10.12
C GLU A 55 4.06 26.67 8.83
N VAL A 56 4.07 25.64 7.98
CA VAL A 56 4.75 25.66 6.68
C VAL A 56 4.32 26.85 5.83
N SER A 57 3.03 27.17 5.86
CA SER A 57 2.45 28.30 5.13
C SER A 57 2.94 29.66 5.62
N ARG A 58 3.10 29.81 6.95
CA ARG A 58 3.63 31.04 7.55
C ARG A 58 5.10 31.23 7.18
N THR A 59 5.90 30.17 7.25
CA THR A 59 7.32 30.21 6.87
C THR A 59 7.52 30.56 5.40
N HIS A 60 6.65 30.05 4.50
CA HIS A 60 6.66 30.47 3.09
C HIS A 60 6.32 31.96 2.92
N ALA A 61 5.28 32.45 3.61
CA ALA A 61 4.89 33.86 3.53
C ALA A 61 5.97 34.81 4.09
N GLU A 62 6.63 34.43 5.19
CA GLU A 62 7.73 35.18 5.79
C GLU A 62 8.96 35.22 4.85
N SER A 63 9.28 34.10 4.19
CA SER A 63 10.36 34.02 3.20
C SER A 63 10.08 34.86 1.94
N GLU A 64 8.81 34.96 1.50
CA GLU A 64 8.42 35.79 0.36
C GLU A 64 8.50 37.30 0.68
N LEU A 65 8.18 37.70 1.92
CA LEU A 65 8.33 39.09 2.37
C LEU A 65 9.81 39.52 2.46
N ASP A 66 10.71 38.65 2.91
CA ASP A 66 12.15 38.95 2.96
C ASP A 66 12.79 39.01 1.55
N THR A 67 12.25 38.24 0.59
CA THR A 67 12.75 38.22 -0.80
C THR A 67 12.33 39.48 -1.59
N ALA A 68 11.30 40.21 -1.15
CA ALA A 68 10.84 41.44 -1.80
C ALA A 68 11.78 42.66 -1.62
N MET A 69 12.85 42.54 -0.80
CA MET A 69 13.85 43.59 -0.59
C MET A 69 15.23 43.34 -1.24
N GLY A 70 15.41 42.26 -2.02
CA GLY A 70 16.65 41.98 -2.75
C GLY A 70 16.36 41.64 -4.22
N GLN A 71 16.87 42.44 -5.15
CA GLN A 71 16.56 42.31 -6.58
C GLN A 71 17.07 41.00 -7.19
N ALA A 72 16.18 40.39 -7.99
CA ALA A 72 16.39 39.68 -9.25
C ALA A 72 17.66 38.82 -9.40
N GLU A 73 17.49 37.49 -9.36
CA GLU A 73 18.13 36.59 -10.33
C GLU A 73 17.41 35.23 -10.42
N GLN A 74 16.84 35.02 -11.62
CA GLN A 74 16.50 33.76 -12.29
C GLN A 74 16.50 32.47 -11.47
N GLN A 75 15.31 32.00 -11.11
CA GLN A 75 14.95 30.59 -11.32
C GLN A 75 13.45 30.47 -11.59
N ALA A 76 13.17 29.71 -12.65
CA ALA A 76 11.88 29.60 -13.28
C ALA A 76 10.81 29.06 -12.32
N SER A 77 9.63 29.64 -12.47
CA SER A 77 8.32 29.02 -12.30
C SER A 77 8.34 27.47 -12.18
N GLU A 78 8.38 26.98 -10.96
CA GLU A 78 7.59 25.81 -10.57
C GLU A 78 6.46 26.33 -9.70
N SER A 79 5.43 26.86 -10.37
CA SER A 79 4.10 27.00 -9.79
C SER A 79 3.77 25.67 -9.09
N ILE A 80 3.67 25.67 -7.77
CA ILE A 80 3.43 24.52 -6.91
C ILE A 80 2.07 23.90 -7.29
N PRO A 81 1.98 22.76 -8.02
CA PRO A 81 0.69 22.20 -8.41
C PRO A 81 0.15 21.20 -7.37
N ASP A 82 0.85 20.96 -6.26
CA ASP A 82 0.60 19.73 -5.47
C ASP A 82 0.43 19.91 -3.94
N ILE A 83 0.83 21.06 -3.36
CA ILE A 83 0.48 21.37 -1.96
C ILE A 83 -0.91 22.02 -1.88
N GLU A 84 -1.33 22.78 -2.88
CA GLU A 84 -2.71 23.26 -2.99
C GLU A 84 -3.71 22.12 -3.24
N GLY A 85 -3.32 21.08 -4.00
CA GLY A 85 -4.11 19.85 -4.16
C GLY A 85 -4.19 18.98 -2.89
N LEU A 86 -3.29 19.19 -1.92
CA LEU A 86 -3.38 18.61 -0.58
C LEU A 86 -4.23 19.46 0.37
N ARG A 87 -4.20 20.78 0.17
CA ARG A 87 -5.07 21.74 0.83
C ARG A 87 -6.50 21.74 0.30
N SER A 88 -6.77 21.15 -0.87
CA SER A 88 -8.09 21.16 -1.52
C SER A 88 -9.20 20.47 -0.72
N GLY A 89 -8.92 19.98 0.50
CA GLY A 89 -9.87 19.38 1.41
C GLY A 89 -10.30 17.98 0.99
N GLU A 90 -10.11 17.62 -0.27
CA GLU A 90 -10.54 16.36 -0.86
C GLU A 90 -9.70 15.19 -0.37
N ILE A 91 -8.36 15.26 -0.42
CA ILE A 91 -7.51 14.21 0.13
C ILE A 91 -7.76 14.03 1.63
N ARG A 92 -7.97 15.14 2.35
CA ARG A 92 -8.34 15.11 3.78
C ARG A 92 -9.68 14.42 4.00
N SER A 93 -10.72 14.78 3.27
CA SER A 93 -12.06 14.20 3.42
C SER A 93 -12.04 12.70 3.11
N GLN A 94 -11.26 12.28 2.11
CA GLN A 94 -11.03 10.86 1.82
C GLN A 94 -10.36 10.14 2.99
N PHE A 95 -9.31 10.70 3.60
CA PHE A 95 -8.69 10.08 4.77
C PHE A 95 -9.58 10.10 6.01
N LEU A 96 -10.40 11.14 6.21
CA LEU A 96 -11.42 11.16 7.27
C LEU A 96 -12.42 10.02 7.09
N LEU A 97 -12.95 9.85 5.88
CA LEU A 97 -13.83 8.74 5.53
C LEU A 97 -13.15 7.39 5.77
N MET A 98 -11.90 7.22 5.33
CA MET A 98 -11.14 5.99 5.56
C MET A 98 -11.04 5.65 7.05
N HIS A 99 -10.70 6.64 7.89
CA HIS A 99 -10.57 6.43 9.34
C HIS A 99 -11.91 6.19 10.02
N GLU A 100 -12.99 6.83 9.58
CA GLU A 100 -14.35 6.56 10.05
C GLU A 100 -14.76 5.10 9.76
N LEU A 101 -14.55 4.64 8.53
CA LEU A 101 -14.85 3.26 8.13
C LEU A 101 -13.97 2.24 8.87
N LEU A 102 -12.69 2.56 9.07
CA LEU A 102 -11.79 1.72 9.86
C LEU A 102 -12.20 1.67 11.33
N HIS A 103 -12.63 2.79 11.92
CA HIS A 103 -13.12 2.84 13.30
C HIS A 103 -14.37 1.98 13.50
N GLU A 104 -15.34 2.07 12.58
CA GLU A 104 -16.51 1.18 12.57
C GLU A 104 -16.11 -0.29 12.48
N LEU A 105 -15.13 -0.61 11.65
CA LEU A 105 -14.66 -1.98 11.44
C LEU A 105 -13.91 -2.54 12.66
N THR A 106 -13.01 -1.76 13.28
CA THR A 106 -12.14 -2.27 14.36
C THR A 106 -12.77 -2.16 15.74
N GLU A 107 -13.39 -1.02 16.07
CA GLU A 107 -13.92 -0.74 17.40
C GLU A 107 -15.35 -1.24 17.56
N ASN A 108 -16.22 -0.91 16.60
CA ASN A 108 -17.65 -1.24 16.65
C ASN A 108 -17.97 -2.63 16.06
N ARG A 109 -16.98 -3.31 15.47
CA ARG A 109 -17.14 -4.61 14.77
C ARG A 109 -18.24 -4.56 13.71
N ASN A 110 -18.38 -3.42 13.06
CA ASN A 110 -19.40 -3.16 12.06
C ASN A 110 -18.79 -3.13 10.65
N LEU A 111 -18.99 -4.21 9.89
CA LEU A 111 -18.43 -4.33 8.53
C LEU A 111 -19.32 -3.71 7.45
N LEU A 112 -20.57 -3.37 7.76
CA LEU A 112 -21.54 -2.92 6.77
C LEU A 112 -21.10 -1.64 6.04
N PRO A 113 -20.57 -0.60 6.70
CA PRO A 113 -20.08 0.60 6.01
C PRO A 113 -18.92 0.29 5.05
N ALA A 114 -17.99 -0.56 5.47
CA ALA A 114 -16.85 -0.95 4.64
C ALA A 114 -17.27 -1.81 3.43
N ILE A 115 -18.25 -2.72 3.62
CA ILE A 115 -18.84 -3.50 2.53
C ILE A 115 -19.53 -2.56 1.52
N GLU A 116 -20.29 -1.58 2.00
CA GLU A 116 -20.97 -0.64 1.11
C GLU A 116 -19.99 0.24 0.34
N TRP A 117 -18.92 0.69 1.00
CA TRP A 117 -17.83 1.37 0.32
C TRP A 117 -17.19 0.48 -0.77
N ALA A 118 -16.92 -0.79 -0.48
CA ALA A 118 -16.33 -1.71 -1.46
C ALA A 118 -17.27 -1.97 -2.64
N ARG A 119 -18.59 -2.05 -2.42
CA ARG A 119 -19.59 -2.17 -3.49
C ARG A 119 -19.61 -0.96 -4.40
N ASN A 120 -19.56 0.25 -3.84
CA ASN A 120 -19.55 1.50 -4.60
C ASN A 120 -18.29 1.65 -5.45
N HIS A 121 -17.20 0.97 -5.08
CA HIS A 121 -15.92 0.97 -5.80
C HIS A 121 -15.62 -0.35 -6.52
N ARG A 122 -16.63 -1.23 -6.70
CA ARG A 122 -16.46 -2.60 -7.21
C ARG A 122 -15.73 -2.67 -8.53
N GLU A 123 -16.08 -1.82 -9.50
CA GLU A 123 -15.46 -1.84 -10.82
C GLU A 123 -13.97 -1.50 -10.74
N ALA A 124 -13.60 -0.49 -9.95
CA ALA A 124 -12.22 -0.08 -9.75
C ALA A 124 -11.41 -1.17 -9.02
N LEU A 125 -11.98 -1.78 -7.98
CA LEU A 125 -11.37 -2.90 -7.26
C LEU A 125 -11.20 -4.14 -8.16
N TYR A 126 -12.19 -4.43 -9.02
CA TYR A 126 -12.13 -5.55 -9.95
C TYR A 126 -11.02 -5.39 -10.99
N VAL A 127 -10.85 -4.19 -11.57
CA VAL A 127 -9.77 -3.89 -12.53
C VAL A 127 -8.40 -4.09 -11.90
N ARG A 128 -8.26 -3.79 -10.61
CA ARG A 128 -7.03 -4.01 -9.83
C ARG A 128 -6.82 -5.46 -9.41
N GLY A 129 -7.81 -6.33 -9.63
CA GLY A 129 -7.78 -7.73 -9.22
C GLY A 129 -8.00 -7.94 -7.72
N SER A 130 -8.42 -6.90 -6.99
CA SER A 130 -8.66 -6.97 -5.54
C SER A 130 -9.73 -7.99 -5.18
N ASN A 131 -9.59 -8.58 -4.00
CA ASN A 131 -10.54 -9.50 -3.38
C ASN A 131 -11.26 -8.89 -2.17
N LEU A 132 -11.01 -7.61 -1.85
CA LEU A 132 -11.48 -6.94 -0.65
C LEU A 132 -13.00 -7.07 -0.40
N GLU A 133 -13.81 -6.87 -1.45
CA GLU A 133 -15.28 -6.95 -1.33
C GLU A 133 -15.72 -8.32 -0.81
N PHE A 134 -15.08 -9.40 -1.30
CA PHE A 134 -15.35 -10.76 -0.85
C PHE A 134 -14.80 -11.01 0.56
N GLU A 135 -13.58 -10.54 0.87
CA GLU A 135 -12.98 -10.69 2.21
C GLU A 135 -13.86 -10.04 3.30
N LEU A 136 -14.41 -8.86 3.03
CA LEU A 136 -15.35 -8.17 3.93
C LEU A 136 -16.65 -8.96 4.10
N CYS A 137 -17.24 -9.45 3.01
CA CYS A 137 -18.46 -10.26 3.07
C CYS A 137 -18.24 -11.60 3.79
N GLN A 138 -17.09 -12.24 3.57
CA GLN A 138 -16.68 -13.45 4.25
C GLN A 138 -16.55 -13.22 5.76
N LEU A 139 -15.88 -12.14 6.18
CA LEU A 139 -15.72 -11.82 7.59
C LEU A 139 -17.08 -11.52 8.25
N GLN A 140 -17.98 -10.82 7.55
CA GLN A 140 -19.34 -10.56 8.02
C GLN A 140 -20.14 -11.86 8.21
N PHE A 141 -20.00 -12.81 7.29
CA PHE A 141 -20.61 -14.12 7.43
C PHE A 141 -20.07 -14.86 8.67
N VAL A 142 -18.76 -14.89 8.86
CA VAL A 142 -18.13 -15.55 10.03
C VAL A 142 -18.56 -14.89 11.33
N TRP A 143 -18.65 -13.55 11.36
CA TRP A 143 -19.13 -12.80 12.52
C TRP A 143 -20.59 -13.14 12.86
N LEU A 144 -21.48 -13.18 11.87
CA LEU A 144 -22.88 -13.61 12.06
C LEU A 144 -22.96 -15.06 12.53
N PHE A 145 -22.12 -15.94 11.98
CA PHE A 145 -22.10 -17.37 12.31
C PHE A 145 -21.84 -17.61 13.80
N HIS A 146 -21.00 -16.79 14.43
CA HIS A 146 -20.69 -16.85 15.86
C HIS A 146 -21.75 -16.18 16.76
N GLY A 147 -22.87 -15.71 16.20
CA GLY A 147 -23.95 -15.05 16.94
C GLY A 147 -23.97 -13.52 16.82
N GLY A 148 -22.99 -12.94 16.13
CA GLY A 148 -22.88 -11.48 15.98
C GLY A 148 -22.56 -10.74 17.29
N GLY A 149 -22.79 -9.43 17.30
CA GLY A 149 -22.53 -8.54 18.45
C GLY A 149 -23.75 -8.29 19.35
N GLU A 150 -24.91 -8.85 19.03
CA GLU A 150 -26.14 -8.66 19.82
C GLU A 150 -26.18 -9.63 21.01
N ALA A 151 -26.20 -9.07 22.23
CA ALA A 151 -26.28 -9.86 23.45
C ALA A 151 -27.60 -10.64 23.51
N GLY A 152 -27.52 -11.98 23.61
CA GLY A 152 -28.66 -12.86 23.81
C GLY A 152 -29.10 -13.67 22.57
N ILE A 153 -28.43 -13.52 21.42
CA ILE A 153 -28.65 -14.39 20.26
C ILE A 153 -28.08 -15.79 20.54
N SER A 154 -28.88 -16.83 20.31
CA SER A 154 -28.36 -18.20 20.38
C SER A 154 -27.43 -18.50 19.20
N VAL A 155 -26.44 -19.38 19.37
CA VAL A 155 -25.55 -19.78 18.27
C VAL A 155 -26.33 -20.37 17.09
N GLN A 156 -27.50 -20.96 17.33
CA GLN A 156 -28.38 -21.45 16.27
C GLN A 156 -28.98 -20.30 15.44
N ASP A 157 -29.46 -19.25 16.09
CA ASP A 157 -30.01 -18.06 15.42
C ASP A 157 -28.93 -17.31 14.63
N GLY A 158 -27.71 -17.21 15.17
CA GLY A 158 -26.56 -16.65 14.45
C GLY A 158 -26.26 -17.38 13.14
N ARG A 159 -26.26 -18.72 13.17
CA ARG A 159 -26.08 -19.55 11.95
C ARG A 159 -27.20 -19.36 10.94
N LEU A 160 -28.45 -19.22 11.37
CA LEU A 160 -29.56 -18.91 10.47
C LEU A 160 -29.39 -17.54 9.81
N LYS A 161 -29.03 -16.50 10.59
CA LYS A 161 -28.70 -15.16 10.05
C LYS A 161 -27.55 -15.22 9.05
N ALA A 162 -26.50 -16.00 9.32
CA ALA A 162 -25.37 -16.18 8.41
C ALA A 162 -25.80 -16.85 7.10
N LEU A 163 -26.69 -17.86 7.16
CA LEU A 163 -27.23 -18.52 5.97
C LEU A 163 -28.08 -17.57 5.11
N GLU A 164 -28.94 -16.77 5.73
CA GLU A 164 -29.74 -15.75 5.04
C GLU A 164 -28.84 -14.70 4.37
N TYR A 165 -27.82 -14.24 5.08
CA TYR A 165 -26.80 -13.33 4.55
C TYR A 165 -26.08 -13.94 3.34
N ALA A 166 -25.61 -15.18 3.44
CA ALA A 166 -24.92 -15.87 2.35
C ALA A 166 -25.80 -15.98 1.09
N ARG A 167 -27.10 -16.28 1.24
CA ARG A 167 -28.03 -16.36 0.11
C ARG A 167 -28.17 -15.03 -0.64
N ARG A 168 -28.16 -13.92 0.10
CA ARG A 168 -28.27 -12.58 -0.48
C ARG A 168 -26.96 -12.15 -1.14
N GLU A 169 -25.86 -12.28 -0.43
CA GLU A 169 -24.59 -11.64 -0.80
C GLU A 169 -23.68 -12.51 -1.68
N PHE A 170 -23.63 -13.82 -1.46
CA PHE A 170 -22.67 -14.69 -2.15
C PHE A 170 -23.05 -15.02 -3.59
N SER A 171 -24.28 -14.70 -4.02
CA SER A 171 -24.75 -14.93 -5.38
C SER A 171 -23.86 -14.26 -6.44
N GLY A 172 -23.38 -13.03 -6.18
CA GLY A 172 -22.50 -12.28 -7.07
C GLY A 172 -21.05 -12.78 -7.12
N PHE A 173 -20.63 -13.58 -6.14
CA PHE A 173 -19.24 -14.02 -5.98
C PHE A 173 -18.96 -15.44 -6.51
N GLN A 174 -20.00 -16.18 -6.90
CA GLN A 174 -19.89 -17.58 -7.31
C GLN A 174 -18.91 -17.79 -8.48
N GLY A 175 -18.80 -16.85 -9.42
CA GLY A 175 -17.89 -17.02 -10.56
C GLY A 175 -16.41 -17.10 -10.19
N ARG A 176 -15.99 -16.42 -9.11
CA ARG A 176 -14.57 -16.31 -8.70
C ARG A 176 -14.26 -17.03 -7.39
N TYR A 177 -15.23 -17.15 -6.48
CA TYR A 177 -15.03 -17.60 -5.10
C TYR A 177 -15.90 -18.80 -4.71
N LEU A 178 -16.35 -19.61 -5.68
CA LEU A 178 -17.17 -20.79 -5.40
C LEU A 178 -16.54 -21.77 -4.39
N PRO A 179 -15.25 -22.11 -4.48
CA PRO A 179 -14.62 -23.02 -3.52
C PRO A 179 -14.68 -22.49 -2.08
N GLU A 180 -14.42 -21.19 -1.89
CA GLU A 180 -14.45 -20.52 -0.60
C GLU A 180 -15.88 -20.46 -0.05
N ILE A 181 -16.86 -20.13 -0.90
CA ILE A 181 -18.28 -20.15 -0.53
C ILE A 181 -18.72 -21.55 -0.08
N GLN A 182 -18.28 -22.60 -0.79
CA GLN A 182 -18.56 -23.99 -0.41
C GLN A 182 -17.95 -24.35 0.94
N GLN A 183 -16.75 -23.86 1.26
CA GLN A 183 -16.13 -24.06 2.57
C GLN A 183 -16.93 -23.35 3.68
N LEU A 184 -17.36 -22.11 3.45
CA LEU A 184 -18.17 -21.34 4.41
C LEU A 184 -19.51 -22.00 4.71
N LEU A 185 -20.21 -22.47 3.68
CA LEU A 185 -21.49 -23.17 3.83
C LEU A 185 -21.30 -24.59 4.40
N GLY A 186 -20.25 -25.30 3.97
CA GLY A 186 -19.93 -26.64 4.46
C GLY A 186 -19.62 -26.67 5.96
N ALA A 187 -19.00 -25.61 6.49
CA ALA A 187 -18.74 -25.46 7.92
C ALA A 187 -20.00 -25.51 8.78
N MET A 188 -21.19 -25.19 8.24
CA MET A 188 -22.46 -25.32 8.97
C MET A 188 -22.73 -26.74 9.45
N ALA A 189 -22.31 -27.76 8.69
CA ALA A 189 -22.50 -29.16 9.05
C ALA A 189 -21.58 -29.63 10.19
N PHE A 190 -20.49 -28.89 10.45
CA PHE A 190 -19.50 -29.22 11.47
C PHE A 190 -19.77 -28.53 12.81
N ALA A 191 -20.80 -27.68 12.89
CA ALA A 191 -21.20 -27.09 14.16
C ALA A 191 -21.81 -28.17 15.09
N PRO A 192 -21.37 -28.29 16.36
CA PRO A 192 -20.54 -27.37 17.16
C PRO A 192 -19.01 -27.63 17.15
N ASN A 193 -18.53 -28.70 16.54
CA ASN A 193 -17.13 -29.14 16.59
C ASN A 193 -16.22 -28.42 15.57
N LEU A 194 -16.40 -27.11 15.41
CA LEU A 194 -15.69 -26.34 14.38
C LEU A 194 -14.17 -26.28 14.62
N GLY A 195 -13.75 -26.34 15.88
CA GLY A 195 -12.33 -26.32 16.27
C GLY A 195 -11.53 -27.50 15.74
N ASP A 196 -12.14 -28.68 15.67
CA ASP A 196 -11.52 -29.91 15.15
C ASP A 196 -11.79 -30.12 13.65
N SER A 197 -12.53 -29.20 13.03
CA SER A 197 -12.93 -29.28 11.63
C SER A 197 -11.84 -28.72 10.69
N PRO A 198 -11.85 -29.10 9.40
CA PRO A 198 -10.97 -28.49 8.41
C PRO A 198 -11.21 -26.99 8.21
N TYR A 199 -12.29 -26.42 8.77
CA TYR A 199 -12.67 -25.01 8.66
C TYR A 199 -12.17 -24.15 9.82
N ASN A 200 -11.50 -24.73 10.82
CA ASN A 200 -11.03 -24.02 12.02
C ASN A 200 -10.24 -22.75 11.69
N THR A 201 -9.35 -22.81 10.69
CA THR A 201 -8.51 -21.68 10.26
C THR A 201 -9.30 -20.51 9.67
N ILE A 202 -10.50 -20.74 9.15
CA ILE A 202 -11.35 -19.71 8.55
C ILE A 202 -12.17 -19.00 9.62
N PHE A 203 -12.72 -19.76 10.58
CA PHE A 203 -13.68 -19.24 11.56
C PHE A 203 -13.06 -18.82 12.90
N ASN A 204 -11.92 -19.40 13.28
CA ASN A 204 -11.25 -19.13 14.56
C ASN A 204 -9.88 -18.49 14.33
N ASN A 205 -9.82 -17.51 13.44
CA ASN A 205 -8.61 -16.73 13.19
C ASN A 205 -8.69 -15.37 13.92
N PRO A 206 -7.88 -15.15 14.99
CA PRO A 206 -7.91 -13.91 15.75
C PRO A 206 -7.43 -12.70 14.92
N ASP A 207 -6.59 -12.93 13.90
CA ASP A 207 -6.00 -11.87 13.08
C ASP A 207 -6.89 -11.48 11.88
N SER A 208 -8.05 -12.13 11.70
CA SER A 208 -8.94 -11.91 10.55
C SER A 208 -9.37 -10.45 10.39
N TRP A 209 -9.73 -9.79 11.50
CA TRP A 209 -10.12 -8.40 11.51
C TRP A 209 -8.96 -7.45 11.17
N ASP A 210 -7.79 -7.66 11.78
CA ASP A 210 -6.61 -6.83 11.52
C ASP A 210 -6.12 -6.97 10.08
N ARG A 211 -6.20 -8.18 9.53
CA ARG A 211 -5.88 -8.46 8.12
C ARG A 211 -6.84 -7.73 7.18
N VAL A 212 -8.15 -7.84 7.40
CA VAL A 212 -9.15 -7.16 6.56
C VAL A 212 -9.04 -5.64 6.70
N ALA A 213 -8.79 -5.11 7.90
CA ALA A 213 -8.52 -3.68 8.11
C ALA A 213 -7.28 -3.21 7.33
N THR A 214 -6.21 -4.01 7.32
CA THR A 214 -4.98 -3.71 6.57
C THR A 214 -5.22 -3.76 5.07
N SER A 215 -5.94 -4.79 4.59
CA SER A 215 -6.36 -4.94 3.18
C SER A 215 -7.20 -3.73 2.74
N PHE A 216 -8.18 -3.33 3.56
CA PHE A 216 -9.01 -2.15 3.34
C PHE A 216 -8.19 -0.86 3.24
N LYS A 217 -7.31 -0.59 4.22
CA LYS A 217 -6.43 0.60 4.19
C LYS A 217 -5.55 0.61 2.92
N GLY A 218 -5.03 -0.55 2.53
CA GLY A 218 -4.20 -0.72 1.34
C GLY A 218 -4.95 -0.39 0.06
N GLU A 219 -6.12 -0.99 -0.17
CA GLU A 219 -6.93 -0.75 -1.36
C GLU A 219 -7.51 0.67 -1.41
N PHE A 220 -7.92 1.22 -0.26
CA PHE A 220 -8.37 2.61 -0.18
C PHE A 220 -7.28 3.57 -0.67
N CYS A 221 -6.06 3.42 -0.17
CA CYS A 221 -4.92 4.23 -0.61
C CYS A 221 -4.61 3.99 -2.09
N ALA A 222 -4.72 2.75 -2.55
CA ALA A 222 -4.43 2.42 -3.94
C ALA A 222 -5.46 2.98 -4.93
N LEU A 223 -6.73 3.10 -4.53
CA LEU A 223 -7.76 3.80 -5.31
C LEU A 223 -7.52 5.31 -5.39
N LEU A 224 -6.87 5.88 -4.38
CA LEU A 224 -6.36 7.26 -4.41
C LEU A 224 -5.04 7.41 -5.20
N ASN A 225 -4.57 6.35 -5.85
CA ASN A 225 -3.26 6.29 -6.53
C ASN A 225 -2.07 6.55 -5.59
N LEU A 226 -2.21 6.19 -4.31
CA LEU A 226 -1.16 6.28 -3.30
C LEU A 226 -0.57 4.89 -3.02
N SER A 227 0.68 4.85 -2.59
CA SER A 227 1.33 3.60 -2.16
C SER A 227 0.65 3.02 -0.91
N ALA A 228 0.67 1.69 -0.74
CA ALA A 228 0.07 1.00 0.41
C ALA A 228 0.73 1.33 1.76
N GLU A 229 1.99 1.76 1.74
CA GLU A 229 2.72 2.28 2.91
C GLU A 229 3.17 3.71 2.65
N SER A 230 3.29 4.53 3.70
CA SER A 230 3.67 5.93 3.54
C SER A 230 5.12 6.01 3.06
N PRO A 231 5.43 6.78 2.00
CA PRO A 231 6.81 6.92 1.52
C PRO A 231 7.76 7.42 2.63
N LEU A 232 7.28 8.34 3.48
CA LEU A 232 8.05 8.81 4.63
C LEU A 232 8.34 7.69 5.64
N TYR A 233 7.33 6.85 5.92
CA TYR A 233 7.50 5.71 6.82
C TYR A 233 8.52 4.71 6.25
N VAL A 234 8.41 4.36 4.98
CA VAL A 234 9.31 3.44 4.29
C VAL A 234 10.74 4.00 4.29
N ALA A 235 10.92 5.26 3.89
CA ALA A 235 12.24 5.91 3.85
C ALA A 235 12.88 6.00 5.25
N ALA A 236 12.12 6.41 6.27
CA ALA A 236 12.63 6.50 7.64
C ALA A 236 12.99 5.14 8.23
N THR A 237 12.18 4.10 7.98
CA THR A 237 12.43 2.76 8.50
C THR A 237 13.58 2.06 7.78
N ALA A 238 13.63 2.11 6.44
CA ALA A 238 14.77 1.62 5.66
C ALA A 238 16.05 2.38 6.02
N GLY A 239 15.97 3.70 6.20
CA GLY A 239 17.06 4.55 6.66
C GLY A 239 17.57 4.16 8.05
N ALA A 240 16.67 3.87 9.00
CA ALA A 240 17.04 3.39 10.33
C ALA A 240 17.75 2.04 10.31
N ILE A 241 17.38 1.14 9.40
CA ILE A 241 18.05 -0.15 9.18
C ILE A 241 19.44 0.07 8.56
N ALA A 242 19.55 1.00 7.62
CA ALA A 242 20.77 1.35 6.90
C ALA A 242 21.81 2.08 7.77
N LEU A 243 21.35 2.95 8.68
CA LEU A 243 22.17 3.92 9.40
C LEU A 243 23.39 3.31 10.12
N PRO A 244 23.28 2.19 10.86
CA PRO A 244 24.45 1.57 11.50
C PRO A 244 25.57 1.18 10.53
N THR A 245 25.22 0.73 9.34
CA THR A 245 26.17 0.32 8.30
C THR A 245 26.82 1.54 7.67
N LEU A 246 26.02 2.57 7.37
CA LEU A 246 26.49 3.83 6.79
C LEU A 246 27.43 4.58 7.74
N LEU A 247 27.14 4.60 9.04
CA LEU A 247 28.03 5.23 10.04
C LEU A 247 29.39 4.54 10.12
N LYS A 248 29.42 3.19 10.13
CA LYS A 248 30.68 2.44 10.11
C LYS A 248 31.48 2.73 8.84
N LEU A 249 30.80 2.82 7.71
CA LEU A 249 31.41 3.12 6.43
C LEU A 249 32.02 4.53 6.40
N GLN A 250 31.31 5.53 6.93
CA GLN A 250 31.82 6.90 7.06
C GLN A 250 33.10 6.95 7.91
N THR A 251 33.16 6.21 9.02
CA THR A 251 34.39 6.11 9.84
C THR A 251 35.55 5.51 9.04
N ILE A 252 35.33 4.39 8.34
CA ILE A 252 36.37 3.72 7.55
C ILE A 252 36.86 4.61 6.39
N MET A 253 35.95 5.30 5.71
CA MET A 253 36.31 6.20 4.61
C MET A 253 37.16 7.38 5.08
N LYS A 254 36.81 7.95 6.24
CA LYS A 254 37.59 9.04 6.88
C LYS A 254 38.98 8.58 7.28
N GLU A 255 39.11 7.36 7.80
CA GLU A 255 40.41 6.75 8.15
C GLU A 255 41.26 6.45 6.91
N LYS A 256 40.66 5.91 5.85
CA LYS A 256 41.36 5.50 4.62
C LYS A 256 41.59 6.63 3.63
N ARG A 257 41.06 7.83 3.86
CA ARG A 257 41.06 8.99 2.92
C ARG A 257 40.60 8.61 1.51
N THR A 258 39.63 7.71 1.44
CA THR A 258 39.01 7.28 0.18
C THR A 258 37.67 7.99 0.04
N GLU A 259 37.50 8.75 -1.04
CA GLU A 259 36.23 9.37 -1.40
C GLU A 259 35.41 8.43 -2.28
N TRP A 260 34.11 8.35 -2.01
CA TRP A 260 33.18 7.58 -2.83
C TRP A 260 32.77 8.42 -4.03
N THR A 261 32.97 7.88 -5.23
CA THR A 261 32.85 8.61 -6.51
C THR A 261 31.64 8.19 -7.35
N SER A 262 30.91 7.15 -6.93
CA SER A 262 29.72 6.66 -7.64
C SER A 262 28.49 7.51 -7.29
N GLN A 263 27.89 8.15 -8.29
CA GLN A 263 26.58 8.77 -8.14
C GLN A 263 25.50 7.69 -8.22
N ASN A 264 24.54 7.71 -7.29
CA ASN A 264 23.36 6.83 -7.21
C ASN A 264 23.56 5.38 -6.74
N GLU A 265 24.75 5.00 -6.25
CA GLU A 265 24.98 3.67 -5.69
C GLU A 265 25.53 3.73 -4.28
N LEU A 266 25.11 2.77 -3.45
CA LEU A 266 25.68 2.59 -2.12
C LEU A 266 26.95 1.73 -2.22
N PRO A 267 28.03 2.08 -1.49
CA PRO A 267 29.29 1.34 -1.50
C PRO A 267 29.21 -0.06 -0.89
N VAL A 268 28.12 -0.36 -0.20
CA VAL A 268 27.87 -1.64 0.47
C VAL A 268 26.39 -1.98 0.33
N GLU A 269 26.10 -3.24 0.05
CA GLU A 269 24.73 -3.77 0.08
C GLU A 269 24.18 -3.71 1.51
N ILE A 270 23.01 -3.09 1.65
CA ILE A 270 22.30 -3.02 2.93
C ILE A 270 21.27 -4.15 2.95
N PRO A 271 21.38 -5.13 3.87
CA PRO A 271 20.44 -6.24 3.94
C PRO A 271 19.10 -5.74 4.48
N LEU A 272 18.25 -5.23 3.58
CA LEU A 272 16.88 -4.86 3.90
C LEU A 272 16.00 -6.12 3.95
N PRO A 273 15.05 -6.22 4.90
CA PRO A 273 14.06 -7.29 4.92
C PRO A 273 13.28 -7.36 3.60
N HIS A 274 12.76 -8.54 3.24
CA HIS A 274 12.00 -8.74 2.01
C HIS A 274 10.80 -7.78 1.85
N SER A 275 10.20 -7.31 2.95
CA SER A 275 9.12 -6.32 2.93
C SER A 275 9.54 -4.95 2.37
N TYR A 276 10.83 -4.62 2.39
CA TYR A 276 11.41 -3.38 1.87
C TYR A 276 12.12 -3.57 0.53
N GLN A 277 12.13 -4.79 0.00
CA GLN A 277 12.69 -5.10 -1.31
C GLN A 277 11.61 -4.92 -2.37
N TYR A 278 11.29 -3.68 -2.71
CA TYR A 278 10.37 -3.39 -3.80
C TYR A 278 11.05 -3.74 -5.12
N HIS A 279 10.58 -4.81 -5.77
CA HIS A 279 11.09 -5.24 -7.07
C HIS A 279 10.47 -4.37 -8.16
N SER A 280 10.85 -3.08 -8.22
CA SER A 280 10.45 -2.16 -9.29
C SER A 280 11.16 -2.43 -10.62
N ILE A 281 11.77 -3.61 -10.75
CA ILE A 281 12.63 -3.99 -11.85
C ILE A 281 12.15 -5.32 -12.39
N PHE A 282 11.56 -5.27 -13.59
CA PHE A 282 11.30 -6.46 -14.37
C PHE A 282 12.40 -6.63 -15.42
N VAL A 283 13.02 -7.80 -15.46
CA VAL A 283 13.96 -8.17 -16.53
C VAL A 283 13.22 -9.05 -17.50
N CYS A 284 13.08 -8.60 -18.75
CA CYS A 284 12.35 -9.35 -19.76
C CYS A 284 13.11 -10.62 -20.17
N PRO A 285 12.55 -11.82 -20.03
CA PRO A 285 13.27 -13.06 -20.35
C PRO A 285 13.49 -13.30 -21.85
N VAL A 286 12.78 -12.57 -22.72
CA VAL A 286 12.98 -12.62 -24.18
C VAL A 286 14.17 -11.76 -24.60
N SER A 287 14.23 -10.50 -24.14
CA SER A 287 15.35 -9.60 -24.48
C SER A 287 16.55 -9.75 -23.55
N LYS A 288 16.34 -10.32 -22.35
CA LYS A 288 17.29 -10.36 -21.22
C LYS A 288 17.71 -8.97 -20.75
N GLU A 289 16.84 -7.98 -20.97
CA GLU A 289 17.06 -6.58 -20.61
C GLU A 289 16.06 -6.14 -19.55
N GLN A 290 16.51 -5.26 -18.67
CA GLN A 290 15.66 -4.57 -17.70
C GLN A 290 14.67 -3.64 -18.41
N THR A 291 13.41 -3.66 -17.99
CA THR A 291 12.41 -2.71 -18.48
C THR A 291 12.61 -1.32 -17.91
N THR A 292 12.27 -0.33 -18.72
CA THR A 292 12.34 1.11 -18.39
C THR A 292 11.00 1.77 -18.68
N ASP A 293 10.83 3.05 -18.34
CA ASP A 293 9.59 3.78 -18.68
C ASP A 293 9.33 3.84 -20.18
N ALA A 294 10.39 3.89 -20.99
CA ALA A 294 10.34 3.85 -22.46
C ALA A 294 10.13 2.43 -23.02
N ASN A 295 10.51 1.39 -22.28
CA ASN A 295 10.31 -0.01 -22.64
C ASN A 295 9.67 -0.78 -21.49
N PRO A 296 8.39 -0.49 -21.17
CA PRO A 296 7.78 -0.98 -19.94
C PRO A 296 7.46 -2.47 -20.01
N PRO A 297 7.27 -3.13 -18.86
CA PRO A 297 6.74 -4.48 -18.80
C PRO A 297 5.28 -4.50 -19.29
N MET A 298 4.95 -5.45 -20.15
CA MET A 298 3.63 -5.67 -20.73
C MET A 298 3.09 -7.02 -20.26
N LEU A 299 1.96 -7.01 -19.56
CA LEU A 299 1.22 -8.18 -19.11
C LEU A 299 0.30 -8.68 -20.23
N MET A 300 0.48 -9.92 -20.64
CA MET A 300 -0.38 -10.59 -21.63
C MET A 300 -1.64 -11.16 -20.97
N PRO A 301 -2.71 -11.44 -21.72
CA PRO A 301 -3.94 -12.04 -21.19
C PRO A 301 -3.74 -13.39 -20.48
N CYS A 302 -2.67 -14.12 -20.80
CA CYS A 302 -2.31 -15.37 -20.14
C CYS A 302 -1.61 -15.19 -18.77
N GLY A 303 -1.38 -13.95 -18.32
CA GLY A 303 -0.75 -13.64 -17.04
C GLY A 303 0.78 -13.54 -17.06
N HIS A 304 1.43 -13.84 -18.19
CA HIS A 304 2.88 -13.68 -18.32
C HIS A 304 3.27 -12.26 -18.78
N VAL A 305 4.47 -11.82 -18.39
CA VAL A 305 4.97 -10.46 -18.63
C VAL A 305 6.20 -10.51 -19.56
N ILE A 306 6.29 -9.57 -20.50
CA ILE A 306 7.48 -9.33 -21.34
C ILE A 306 7.65 -7.83 -21.60
N ALA A 307 8.84 -7.36 -21.98
CA ALA A 307 9.06 -5.95 -22.34
C ALA A 307 8.23 -5.54 -23.57
N HIS A 308 7.84 -4.26 -23.63
CA HIS A 308 7.05 -3.70 -24.73
C HIS A 308 7.70 -3.89 -26.11
N GLN A 309 9.00 -3.64 -26.23
CA GLN A 309 9.73 -3.87 -27.48
C GLN A 309 9.75 -5.36 -27.87
N SER A 310 9.88 -6.26 -26.89
CA SER A 310 9.82 -7.71 -27.11
C SER A 310 8.44 -8.12 -27.61
N LEU A 311 7.38 -7.58 -27.01
CA LEU A 311 5.99 -7.80 -27.44
C LEU A 311 5.76 -7.32 -28.88
N MET A 312 6.24 -6.13 -29.24
CA MET A 312 6.10 -5.60 -30.60
C MET A 312 6.90 -6.41 -31.62
N ARG A 313 8.05 -6.96 -31.23
CA ARG A 313 8.89 -7.79 -32.10
C ARG A 313 8.24 -9.15 -32.40
N ILE A 314 7.60 -9.78 -31.42
CA ILE A 314 6.94 -11.08 -31.60
C ILE A 314 5.54 -10.96 -32.23
N SER A 315 4.91 -9.79 -32.16
CA SER A 315 3.54 -9.55 -32.66
C SER A 315 3.46 -8.98 -34.08
N LYS A 316 4.56 -9.01 -34.85
CA LYS A 316 4.61 -8.54 -36.26
C LYS A 316 3.53 -9.15 -37.17
N GLY A 317 2.92 -10.28 -36.80
CA GLY A 317 1.84 -10.96 -37.52
C GLY A 317 0.43 -10.80 -36.91
N ASN A 318 0.16 -9.76 -36.12
CA ASN A 318 -1.09 -9.52 -35.36
C ASN A 318 -1.40 -10.51 -34.24
N LYS A 319 -1.12 -11.81 -34.42
CA LYS A 319 -1.20 -12.87 -33.41
C LYS A 319 0.20 -13.36 -33.08
N PHE A 320 0.45 -13.67 -31.82
CA PHE A 320 1.70 -14.27 -31.38
C PHE A 320 1.45 -15.30 -30.28
N LYS A 321 2.41 -16.21 -30.08
CA LYS A 321 2.41 -17.18 -28.98
C LYS A 321 3.21 -16.65 -27.81
N CYS A 322 2.69 -16.81 -26.60
CA CYS A 322 3.44 -16.48 -25.39
C CYS A 322 4.75 -17.30 -25.31
N PRO A 323 5.91 -16.70 -24.99
CA PRO A 323 7.16 -17.45 -24.83
C PRO A 323 7.15 -18.47 -23.68
N TYR A 324 6.24 -18.31 -22.72
CA TYR A 324 6.15 -19.14 -21.51
C TYR A 324 5.06 -20.20 -21.57
N CYS A 325 4.05 -20.03 -22.43
CA CYS A 325 2.88 -20.89 -22.48
C CYS A 325 2.32 -21.01 -23.91
N PRO A 326 1.55 -22.06 -24.22
CA PRO A 326 1.05 -22.28 -25.58
C PRO A 326 -0.08 -21.31 -26.00
N THR A 327 -0.53 -20.42 -25.10
CA THR A 327 -1.63 -19.48 -25.35
C THR A 327 -1.26 -18.44 -26.41
N GLU A 328 -2.13 -18.30 -27.41
CA GLU A 328 -2.03 -17.24 -28.42
C GLU A 328 -2.70 -15.95 -27.92
N SER A 329 -2.12 -14.81 -28.27
CA SER A 329 -2.61 -13.49 -27.85
C SER A 329 -2.35 -12.43 -28.92
N HIS A 330 -3.07 -11.31 -28.82
CA HIS A 330 -2.81 -10.12 -29.62
C HIS A 330 -2.10 -9.05 -28.80
N ALA A 331 -1.23 -8.25 -29.43
CA ALA A 331 -0.48 -7.21 -28.73
C ALA A 331 -1.38 -6.10 -28.14
N LYS A 332 -2.51 -5.83 -28.80
CA LYS A 332 -3.52 -4.86 -28.32
C LYS A 332 -4.19 -5.26 -27.00
N ASP A 333 -4.19 -6.55 -26.68
CA ASP A 333 -4.83 -7.06 -25.45
C ASP A 333 -3.84 -7.06 -24.26
N ALA A 334 -2.56 -6.79 -24.52
CA ALA A 334 -1.55 -6.66 -23.49
C ALA A 334 -1.65 -5.30 -22.80
N ARG A 335 -1.53 -5.31 -21.47
CA ARG A 335 -1.61 -4.10 -20.65
C ARG A 335 -0.24 -3.77 -20.09
N LYS A 336 0.09 -2.47 -20.03
CA LYS A 336 1.29 -2.02 -19.32
C LYS A 336 1.15 -2.41 -17.84
N LEU A 337 2.13 -3.15 -17.34
CA LEU A 337 2.23 -3.46 -15.92
C LEU A 337 2.86 -2.25 -15.22
N LEU A 338 2.19 -1.73 -14.18
CA LEU A 338 2.77 -0.75 -13.27
C LEU A 338 3.43 -1.54 -12.14
N LEU A 339 4.76 -1.46 -12.06
CA LEU A 339 5.58 -2.15 -11.06
C LEU A 339 5.62 -1.38 -9.74
#